data_AF-A0A4Y7TVL1-F1
#
_entry.id   AF-A0A4Y7TVL1-F1
#
_cell.length_a   1.000
_cell.length_b   1.000
_cell.length_c   1.000
_cell.angle_alpha   90.00
_cell.angle_beta   90.00
_cell.angle_gamma   90.00
#
_symmetry.space_group_name_H-M   'P 1'
#
loop_
_entity.id
_entity.type
_entity.pdbx_description
1 polymer ?
#
loop_
_entity_poly.entity_id
_entity_poly.type
_entity_poly.pdbx_seq_one_letter_code
_entity_poly.pdbx_strand_id
1 'polypeptide(L)'
;MSQISSRDATPNASGSGAATPVPGASGHKHALTAVEKQRSQLDRLLKDPAKPVYIPPPPKEKGIRAAREMMKNVQGSSAGAGSGEFHVYKAARRREYERLRLLEEEAEKEQVTTEFDKKRKEAEDAAEAKTAKNRAKRQKKKAKAKGGASNSKSESNDPSNPNASESSAPLKKRRLVNGQELLFKRPGEESDDEEDVGPQMPTSEQKGDEEPQAIPAAPAVENKITIIEDD
;
A
#
# COMPACT_ATOMS: atom_id res chain seq x y z
N MET A 1 -50.45 -71.35 -20.13
CA MET A 1 -51.38 -70.42 -20.79
C MET A 1 -51.66 -69.25 -19.85
N SER A 2 -51.49 -68.05 -20.39
CA SER A 2 -52.07 -66.76 -19.99
C SER A 2 -51.81 -66.13 -18.61
N GLN A 3 -51.32 -64.90 -18.71
CA GLN A 3 -51.23 -63.82 -17.74
C GLN A 3 -52.62 -63.24 -17.36
N ILE A 4 -52.69 -62.44 -16.27
CA ILE A 4 -53.09 -61.00 -16.22
C ILE A 4 -53.62 -60.54 -14.83
N SER A 5 -53.07 -59.40 -14.35
CA SER A 5 -53.59 -58.31 -13.46
C SER A 5 -54.17 -58.64 -12.06
N SER A 6 -54.10 -57.79 -11.02
CA SER A 6 -54.03 -56.31 -10.92
C SER A 6 -53.53 -55.85 -9.53
N ARG A 7 -53.14 -54.57 -9.48
CA ARG A 7 -52.77 -53.65 -8.36
C ARG A 7 -53.71 -53.78 -7.13
N ASP A 8 -53.32 -53.53 -5.87
CA ASP A 8 -52.90 -52.23 -5.29
C ASP A 8 -52.50 -52.37 -3.79
N ALA A 9 -52.01 -51.27 -3.20
CA ALA A 9 -51.97 -50.91 -1.75
C ALA A 9 -50.67 -51.09 -0.91
N THR A 10 -49.91 -49.99 -0.88
CA THR A 10 -49.09 -49.37 0.20
C THR A 10 -48.58 -50.17 1.42
N PRO A 11 -47.34 -49.86 1.86
CA PRO A 11 -47.03 -49.83 3.29
C PRO A 11 -46.91 -48.38 3.80
N ASN A 12 -47.76 -48.06 4.78
CA ASN A 12 -47.66 -46.92 5.68
C ASN A 12 -46.39 -47.06 6.55
N ALA A 13 -45.38 -46.22 6.30
CA ALA A 13 -44.24 -46.04 7.17
C ALA A 13 -44.21 -44.60 7.67
N SER A 14 -45.07 -44.31 8.65
CA SER A 14 -45.01 -43.12 9.48
C SER A 14 -44.52 -43.52 10.88
N GLY A 15 -43.37 -42.99 11.27
CA GLY A 15 -42.74 -43.32 12.55
C GLY A 15 -41.35 -42.73 12.66
N SER A 16 -41.29 -41.40 12.63
CA SER A 16 -40.10 -40.57 12.74
C SER A 16 -39.26 -40.89 13.99
N GLY A 17 -38.11 -41.53 13.77
CA GLY A 17 -36.94 -41.42 14.64
C GLY A 17 -35.94 -40.41 14.07
N ALA A 18 -36.42 -39.23 13.67
CA ALA A 18 -35.55 -38.12 13.32
C ALA A 18 -34.87 -37.68 14.63
N ALA A 19 -33.65 -38.15 14.86
CA ALA A 19 -32.72 -37.42 15.70
C ALA A 19 -32.53 -36.06 15.03
N THR A 20 -33.36 -35.10 15.45
CA THR A 20 -33.18 -33.69 15.13
C THR A 20 -31.73 -33.37 15.49
N PRO A 21 -30.88 -32.89 14.56
CA PRO A 21 -29.70 -32.20 15.00
C PRO A 21 -30.24 -31.05 15.84
N VAL A 22 -30.01 -31.07 17.14
CA VAL A 22 -30.20 -29.91 17.99
C VAL A 22 -29.53 -28.78 17.21
N PRO A 23 -30.26 -27.71 16.80
CA PRO A 23 -29.64 -26.60 16.10
C PRO A 23 -28.62 -26.01 17.08
N GLY A 24 -27.39 -26.48 16.90
CA GLY A 24 -26.31 -26.35 17.84
C GLY A 24 -26.04 -24.89 18.06
N ALA A 25 -25.89 -24.56 19.35
CA ALA A 25 -25.09 -23.49 19.89
C ALA A 25 -24.84 -22.37 18.89
N SER A 26 -25.63 -21.31 19.00
CA SER A 26 -25.46 -20.04 18.29
C SER A 26 -24.00 -19.79 17.97
N GLY A 27 -23.63 -20.00 16.70
CA GLY A 27 -22.28 -19.74 16.20
C GLY A 27 -21.85 -18.38 16.69
N HIS A 28 -20.65 -18.32 17.27
CA HIS A 28 -20.08 -17.18 17.96
C HIS A 28 -20.61 -15.86 17.37
N LYS A 29 -21.51 -15.20 18.11
CA LYS A 29 -22.15 -13.93 17.72
C LYS A 29 -21.17 -12.75 17.80
N HIS A 30 -19.88 -13.04 17.83
CA HIS A 30 -18.80 -12.09 17.97
C HIS A 30 -18.06 -12.04 16.64
N ALA A 31 -17.73 -10.83 16.20
CA ALA A 31 -16.89 -10.65 15.03
C ALA A 31 -15.55 -11.38 15.27
N LEU A 32 -15.26 -12.36 14.42
CA LEU A 32 -14.03 -13.16 14.53
C LEU A 32 -12.81 -12.23 14.57
N THR A 33 -11.90 -12.52 15.50
CA THR A 33 -10.63 -11.81 15.59
C THR A 33 -9.81 -12.03 14.30
N ALA A 34 -8.84 -11.15 14.01
CA ALA A 34 -8.00 -11.31 12.82
C ALA A 34 -7.31 -12.68 12.77
N VAL A 35 -6.88 -13.18 13.95
CA VAL A 35 -6.24 -14.49 14.11
C VAL A 35 -7.24 -15.63 13.88
N GLU A 36 -8.47 -15.52 14.39
CA GLU A 36 -9.52 -16.54 14.14
C GLU A 36 -9.91 -16.62 12.66
N LYS A 37 -9.98 -15.49 11.96
CA LYS A 37 -10.21 -15.48 10.51
C LYS A 37 -9.11 -16.21 9.75
N GLN A 38 -7.85 -15.95 10.09
CA GLN A 38 -6.71 -16.66 9.51
C GLN A 38 -6.76 -18.15 9.84
N ARG A 39 -7.03 -18.52 11.10
CA ARG A 39 -7.16 -19.92 11.51
C ARG A 39 -8.23 -20.65 10.72
N SER A 40 -9.43 -20.08 10.58
CA SER A 40 -10.50 -20.69 9.78
C SER A 40 -10.16 -20.83 8.29
N GLN A 41 -9.39 -19.89 7.73
CA GLN A 41 -8.88 -19.96 6.36
C GLN A 41 -7.83 -21.07 6.21
N LEU A 42 -6.91 -21.21 7.18
CA LEU A 42 -5.93 -22.29 7.21
C LEU A 42 -6.59 -23.65 7.38
N ASP A 43 -7.53 -23.78 8.30
CA ASP A 43 -8.31 -25.01 8.50
C ASP A 43 -9.07 -25.40 7.23
N ARG A 44 -9.53 -24.42 6.43
CA ARG A 44 -10.15 -24.68 5.12
C ARG A 44 -9.13 -25.13 4.07
N LEU A 45 -7.93 -24.55 4.07
CA LEU A 45 -6.88 -24.86 3.10
C LEU A 45 -6.22 -26.22 3.36
N LEU A 46 -6.05 -26.57 4.64
CA LEU A 46 -5.41 -27.82 5.10
C LEU A 46 -6.33 -29.05 5.07
N LYS A 47 -7.64 -28.87 4.86
CA LYS A 47 -8.58 -30.00 4.65
C LYS A 47 -8.16 -30.86 3.45
N ASP A 48 -7.74 -30.22 2.36
CA ASP A 48 -7.35 -30.89 1.11
C ASP A 48 -6.00 -30.33 0.60
N PRO A 49 -4.85 -30.78 1.14
CA PRO A 49 -3.54 -30.20 0.81
C PRO A 49 -3.10 -30.48 -0.64
N ALA A 50 -3.72 -31.45 -1.32
CA ALA A 50 -3.44 -31.77 -2.72
C ALA A 50 -4.08 -30.80 -3.72
N LYS A 51 -5.03 -29.95 -3.27
CA LYS A 51 -5.71 -29.01 -4.16
C LYS A 51 -4.83 -27.79 -4.42
N PRO A 52 -4.51 -27.44 -5.68
CA PRO A 52 -3.75 -26.24 -5.97
C PRO A 52 -4.51 -25.00 -5.51
N VAL A 53 -3.81 -24.13 -4.79
CA VAL A 53 -4.38 -22.88 -4.26
C VAL A 53 -4.45 -21.85 -5.37
N TYR A 54 -5.64 -21.27 -5.58
CA TYR A 54 -5.81 -20.18 -6.54
C TYR A 54 -5.35 -18.85 -5.93
N ILE A 55 -4.23 -18.33 -6.42
CA ILE A 55 -3.77 -16.98 -6.13
C ILE A 55 -4.30 -16.07 -7.25
N PRO A 56 -5.14 -15.06 -6.94
CA PRO A 56 -5.65 -14.18 -7.97
C PRO A 56 -4.49 -13.40 -8.64
N PRO A 57 -4.49 -13.25 -9.97
CA PRO A 57 -3.53 -12.40 -10.65
C PRO A 57 -3.71 -10.93 -10.20
N PRO A 58 -2.69 -10.08 -10.39
CA PRO A 58 -2.79 -8.66 -10.06
C PRO A 58 -3.98 -8.00 -10.77
N PRO A 59 -4.62 -7.00 -10.13
CA PRO A 59 -5.74 -6.28 -10.73
C PRO A 59 -5.29 -5.65 -12.05
N LYS A 60 -6.05 -5.89 -13.11
CA LYS A 60 -5.81 -5.28 -14.41
C LYS A 60 -6.32 -3.84 -14.41
N GLU A 61 -5.60 -2.96 -15.09
CA GLU A 61 -6.05 -1.60 -15.32
C GLU A 61 -7.31 -1.60 -16.19
N LYS A 62 -8.20 -0.63 -15.93
CA LYS A 62 -9.47 -0.50 -16.64
C LYS A 62 -9.17 0.03 -18.03
N GLY A 63 -9.21 -0.85 -19.04
CA GLY A 63 -9.06 -0.47 -20.45
C GLY A 63 -10.41 -0.44 -21.17
N ILE A 64 -10.57 0.47 -22.13
CA ILE A 64 -11.72 0.46 -23.03
C ILE A 64 -11.45 -0.52 -24.17
N ARG A 65 -12.52 -1.19 -24.62
CA ARG A 65 -12.45 -2.05 -25.79
C ARG A 65 -12.02 -1.22 -27.01
N ALA A 66 -11.00 -1.71 -27.73
CA ALA A 66 -10.56 -1.12 -28.98
C ALA A 66 -11.73 -0.87 -29.94
N ALA A 67 -11.65 0.24 -30.67
CA ALA A 67 -12.62 0.57 -31.71
C ALA A 67 -12.66 -0.54 -32.77
N ARG A 68 -13.85 -0.84 -33.29
CA ARG A 68 -14.01 -1.84 -34.34
C ARG A 68 -13.49 -1.25 -35.65
N GLU A 69 -12.60 -1.97 -36.33
CA GLU A 69 -11.96 -1.54 -37.58
C GLU A 69 -12.98 -1.30 -38.71
N MET A 70 -13.88 -2.26 -38.96
CA MET A 70 -14.92 -2.14 -39.98
C MET A 70 -16.30 -2.26 -39.37
N MET A 71 -17.12 -1.23 -39.57
CA MET A 71 -18.54 -1.25 -39.24
C MET A 71 -19.32 -1.77 -40.44
N LYS A 72 -20.05 -2.87 -40.27
CA LYS A 72 -20.75 -3.56 -41.37
C LYS A 72 -22.07 -2.91 -41.76
N ASN A 73 -22.62 -2.04 -40.91
CA ASN A 73 -23.97 -1.49 -41.03
C ASN A 73 -23.93 0.04 -41.20
N VAL A 74 -23.04 0.55 -42.04
CA VAL A 74 -22.96 1.99 -42.32
C VAL A 74 -23.99 2.31 -43.40
N GLN A 75 -25.04 3.02 -43.01
CA GLN A 75 -26.04 3.56 -43.95
C GLN A 75 -25.43 4.71 -44.75
N GLY A 76 -25.88 4.94 -45.99
CA GLY A 76 -25.32 5.96 -46.87
C GLY A 76 -25.38 7.38 -46.30
N SER A 77 -24.43 8.23 -46.68
CA SER A 77 -24.22 9.56 -46.07
C SER A 77 -25.40 10.54 -46.24
N SER A 78 -26.24 10.34 -47.25
CA SER A 78 -27.44 11.15 -47.51
C SER A 78 -28.72 10.56 -46.92
N ALA A 79 -28.64 9.40 -46.26
CA ALA A 79 -29.81 8.77 -45.71
C ALA A 79 -30.25 9.46 -44.41
N GLY A 80 -31.56 9.57 -44.19
CA GLY A 80 -32.12 10.25 -43.02
C GLY A 80 -31.82 9.54 -41.69
N ALA A 81 -32.03 10.26 -40.59
CA ALA A 81 -31.84 9.72 -39.24
C ALA A 81 -32.82 8.57 -38.96
N GLY A 82 -32.28 7.37 -38.75
CA GLY A 82 -33.06 6.20 -38.33
C GLY A 82 -33.41 6.23 -36.84
N SER A 83 -34.42 5.45 -36.43
CA SER A 83 -34.86 5.36 -35.03
C SER A 83 -33.79 4.79 -34.08
N GLY A 84 -32.82 4.04 -34.59
CA GLY A 84 -31.70 3.49 -33.82
C GLY A 84 -30.50 4.43 -33.65
N GLU A 85 -30.44 5.53 -34.40
CA GLU A 85 -29.24 6.40 -34.45
C GLU A 85 -28.97 7.07 -33.10
N PHE A 86 -30.04 7.45 -32.37
CA PHE A 86 -29.91 8.01 -31.02
C PHE A 86 -29.16 7.07 -30.07
N HIS A 87 -29.44 5.77 -30.12
CA HIS A 87 -28.78 4.80 -29.25
C HIS A 87 -27.33 4.54 -29.68
N VAL A 88 -27.05 4.57 -30.97
CA VAL A 88 -25.69 4.49 -31.51
C VAL A 88 -24.85 5.66 -31.00
N TYR A 89 -25.36 6.89 -31.13
CA TYR A 89 -24.71 8.09 -30.61
C TYR A 89 -24.52 8.03 -29.09
N LYS A 90 -25.55 7.65 -28.32
CA LYS A 90 -25.46 7.54 -26.86
C LYS A 90 -24.37 6.55 -26.43
N ALA A 91 -24.28 5.40 -27.09
CA ALA A 91 -23.26 4.40 -26.80
C ALA A 91 -21.85 4.87 -27.20
N ALA A 92 -21.71 5.51 -28.37
CA ALA A 92 -20.44 6.07 -28.84
C ALA A 92 -19.95 7.18 -27.92
N ARG A 93 -20.82 8.11 -27.53
CA ARG A 93 -20.51 9.23 -26.63
C ARG A 93 -20.11 8.74 -25.24
N ARG A 94 -20.82 7.75 -24.69
CA ARG A 94 -20.44 7.14 -23.41
C ARG A 94 -19.06 6.50 -23.48
N ARG A 95 -18.78 5.74 -24.54
CA ARG A 95 -17.45 5.13 -24.76
C ARG A 95 -16.37 6.21 -24.88
N GLU A 96 -16.64 7.32 -25.54
CA GLU A 96 -15.66 8.39 -25.70
C GLU A 96 -15.39 9.14 -24.39
N TYR A 97 -16.42 9.41 -23.58
CA TYR A 97 -16.21 10.01 -22.26
C TYR A 97 -15.45 9.09 -21.30
N GLU A 98 -15.73 7.79 -21.32
CA GLU A 98 -14.92 6.82 -20.59
C GLU A 98 -13.46 6.87 -21.06
N ARG A 99 -13.23 7.05 -22.36
CA ARG A 99 -11.88 7.06 -22.97
C ARG A 99 -11.08 8.28 -22.57
N LEU A 100 -11.70 9.46 -22.68
CA LEU A 100 -11.10 10.70 -22.25
C LEU A 100 -10.79 10.67 -20.75
N ARG A 101 -11.75 10.20 -19.94
CA ARG A 101 -11.56 10.05 -18.49
C ARG A 101 -10.40 9.13 -18.14
N LEU A 102 -10.26 7.98 -18.80
CA LEU A 102 -9.14 7.06 -18.52
C LEU A 102 -7.79 7.65 -18.93
N LEU A 103 -7.74 8.36 -20.05
CA LEU A 103 -6.54 9.05 -20.50
C LEU A 103 -6.13 10.16 -19.52
N GLU A 104 -7.09 10.95 -19.05
CA GLU A 104 -6.87 11.97 -18.02
C GLU A 104 -6.39 11.33 -16.70
N GLU A 105 -7.05 10.28 -16.22
CA GLU A 105 -6.65 9.56 -15.00
C GLU A 105 -5.25 8.91 -15.12
N GLU A 106 -4.86 8.44 -16.31
CA GLU A 106 -3.52 7.89 -16.58
C GLU A 106 -2.46 8.98 -16.58
N ALA A 107 -2.73 10.10 -17.26
CA ALA A 107 -1.83 11.25 -17.30
C ALA A 107 -1.59 11.84 -15.90
N GLU A 108 -2.64 11.97 -15.08
CA GLU A 108 -2.51 12.40 -13.68
C GLU A 108 -1.66 11.44 -12.85
N LYS A 109 -1.88 10.12 -12.98
CA LYS A 109 -1.06 9.11 -12.29
C LYS A 109 0.38 9.14 -12.73
N GLU A 110 0.66 9.29 -14.02
CA GLU A 110 2.03 9.40 -14.53
C GLU A 110 2.74 10.65 -14.00
N GLN A 111 2.05 11.80 -13.96
CA GLN A 111 2.62 13.02 -13.37
C GLN A 111 2.95 12.82 -11.89
N VAL A 112 2.02 12.30 -11.09
CA VAL A 112 2.23 12.07 -9.65
C VAL A 112 3.36 11.07 -9.40
N THR A 113 3.41 9.97 -10.16
CA THR A 113 4.44 8.94 -10.00
C THR A 113 5.82 9.44 -10.42
N THR A 114 5.93 10.16 -11.54
CA THR A 114 7.20 10.74 -11.99
C THR A 114 7.73 11.80 -11.02
N GLU A 115 6.86 12.64 -10.46
CA GLU A 115 7.25 13.59 -9.41
C GLU A 115 7.70 12.91 -8.13
N PHE A 116 6.98 11.88 -7.69
CA PHE A 116 7.34 11.09 -6.52
C PHE A 116 8.70 10.41 -6.70
N ASP A 117 8.93 9.78 -7.85
CA ASP A 117 10.18 9.09 -8.16
C ASP A 117 11.36 10.06 -8.25
N LYS A 118 11.16 11.26 -8.81
CA LYS A 118 12.19 12.31 -8.81
C LYS A 118 12.55 12.74 -7.39
N LYS A 119 11.55 13.09 -6.56
CA LYS A 119 11.76 13.48 -5.16
C LYS A 119 12.45 12.37 -4.35
N ARG A 120 12.05 11.12 -4.58
CA ARG A 120 12.64 9.96 -3.93
C ARG A 120 14.10 9.79 -4.31
N LYS A 121 14.43 9.84 -5.61
CA LYS A 121 15.81 9.74 -6.10
C LYS A 121 16.70 10.85 -5.55
N GLU A 122 16.21 12.10 -5.54
CA GLU A 122 16.94 13.23 -4.97
C GLU A 122 17.25 13.03 -3.47
N ALA A 123 16.30 12.50 -2.70
CA ALA A 123 16.49 12.20 -1.29
C ALA A 123 17.49 11.04 -1.07
N GLU A 124 17.40 9.99 -1.89
CA GLU A 124 18.33 8.86 -1.88
C GLU A 124 19.76 9.32 -2.25
N ASP A 125 19.92 10.11 -3.31
CA ASP A 125 21.21 10.66 -3.75
C ASP A 125 21.83 11.59 -2.70
N ALA A 126 21.02 12.44 -2.06
CA ALA A 126 21.49 13.31 -0.99
C ALA A 126 21.95 12.52 0.25
N ALA A 127 21.26 11.43 0.59
CA ALA A 127 21.66 10.51 1.66
C ALA A 127 22.93 9.74 1.29
N GLU A 128 23.03 9.27 0.04
CA GLU A 128 24.21 8.57 -0.47
C GLU A 128 25.45 9.49 -0.51
N ALA A 129 25.32 10.73 -0.98
CA ALA A 129 26.41 11.71 -0.98
C ALA A 129 26.94 11.98 0.44
N LYS A 130 26.03 12.15 1.42
CA LYS A 130 26.39 12.33 2.84
C LYS A 130 27.09 11.09 3.41
N THR A 131 26.57 9.91 3.15
CA THR A 131 27.14 8.64 3.65
C THR A 131 28.46 8.30 2.96
N ALA A 132 28.60 8.53 1.66
CA ALA A 132 29.83 8.35 0.89
C ALA A 132 30.95 9.29 1.39
N LYS A 133 30.64 10.58 1.61
CA LYS A 133 31.60 11.54 2.20
C LYS A 133 32.10 11.07 3.57
N ASN A 134 31.19 10.58 4.42
CA ASN A 134 31.53 10.07 5.75
C ASN A 134 32.31 8.76 5.68
N ARG A 135 31.95 7.85 4.77
CA ARG A 135 32.66 6.60 4.51
C ARG A 135 34.08 6.87 4.02
N ALA A 136 34.27 7.79 3.08
CA ALA A 136 35.59 8.20 2.58
C ALA A 136 36.46 8.78 3.70
N LYS A 137 35.91 9.62 4.58
CA LYS A 137 36.62 10.14 5.77
C LYS A 137 37.08 9.01 6.70
N ARG A 138 36.21 8.02 6.97
CA ARG A 138 36.55 6.85 7.81
C ARG A 138 37.61 5.97 7.16
N GLN A 139 37.52 5.71 5.86
CA GLN A 139 38.51 4.90 5.14
C GLN A 139 39.88 5.57 5.10
N LYS A 140 39.96 6.89 4.88
CA LYS A 140 41.23 7.64 4.98
C LYS A 140 41.85 7.52 6.37
N LYS A 141 41.06 7.61 7.45
CA LYS A 141 41.55 7.41 8.83
C LYS A 141 42.03 5.98 9.06
N LYS A 142 41.29 4.97 8.58
CA LYS A 142 41.66 3.55 8.68
C LYS A 142 42.95 3.25 7.93
N ALA A 143 43.11 3.81 6.73
CA ALA A 143 44.32 3.67 5.92
C ALA A 143 45.54 4.30 6.62
N LYS A 144 45.40 5.51 7.19
CA LYS A 144 46.47 6.15 7.99
C LYS A 144 46.85 5.33 9.23
N ALA A 145 45.87 4.79 9.95
CA ALA A 145 46.13 3.95 11.13
C ALA A 145 46.83 2.63 10.76
N LYS A 146 46.45 1.99 9.65
CA LYS A 146 47.11 0.78 9.15
C LYS A 146 48.52 1.05 8.62
N GLY A 147 48.73 2.15 7.90
CA GLY A 147 50.06 2.56 7.41
C GLY A 147 51.03 2.96 8.53
N GLY A 148 50.52 3.57 9.61
CA GLY A 148 51.32 3.84 10.81
C GLY A 148 51.70 2.58 11.59
N ALA A 149 50.86 1.53 11.53
CA ALA A 149 51.14 0.23 12.14
C ALA A 149 52.05 -0.67 11.26
N SER A 150 52.10 -0.47 9.94
CA SER A 150 53.02 -1.23 9.07
C SER A 150 54.43 -0.65 9.03
N ASN A 151 54.61 0.66 9.26
CA ASN A 151 55.94 1.27 9.38
C ASN A 151 56.61 1.07 10.75
N SER A 152 55.92 0.41 11.69
CA SER A 152 56.45 0.02 13.01
C SER A 152 56.59 -1.50 13.16
N LYS A 153 56.47 -2.26 12.06
CA LYS A 153 56.60 -3.73 12.09
C LYS A 153 57.55 -4.31 11.04
N SER A 154 58.52 -3.51 10.60
CA SER A 154 59.70 -3.96 9.84
C SER A 154 60.94 -3.92 10.73
N GLU A 155 60.95 -4.69 11.81
CA GLU A 155 62.15 -5.21 12.49
C GLU A 155 61.71 -6.08 13.67
N SER A 156 61.54 -7.37 13.42
CA SER A 156 61.86 -8.50 14.32
C SER A 156 61.17 -9.76 13.81
N ASN A 157 61.97 -10.59 13.14
CA ASN A 157 61.77 -12.04 13.15
C ASN A 157 62.15 -12.53 14.55
N ASP A 158 61.20 -13.06 15.32
CA ASP A 158 61.42 -14.22 16.18
C ASP A 158 60.06 -14.91 16.48
N PRO A 159 59.89 -16.21 16.17
CA PRO A 159 58.68 -16.96 16.47
C PRO A 159 58.87 -17.75 17.77
N SER A 160 58.46 -17.20 18.92
CA SER A 160 58.36 -18.00 20.13
C SER A 160 57.29 -17.51 21.13
N ASN A 161 56.34 -18.42 21.39
CA ASN A 161 55.52 -18.57 22.60
C ASN A 161 54.13 -17.84 22.70
N PRO A 162 53.02 -18.60 22.81
CA PRO A 162 51.69 -18.08 23.11
C PRO A 162 51.33 -18.31 24.60
N ASN A 163 51.31 -17.26 25.43
CA ASN A 163 50.43 -17.11 26.63
C ASN A 163 50.91 -15.98 27.56
N ALA A 164 50.12 -14.90 27.65
CA ALA A 164 49.97 -13.98 28.80
C ALA A 164 48.96 -12.88 28.39
N SER A 165 47.67 -13.01 28.73
CA SER A 165 47.04 -12.50 29.97
C SER A 165 46.93 -10.96 30.05
N GLU A 166 45.69 -10.47 29.87
CA GLU A 166 45.02 -9.45 30.70
C GLU A 166 45.84 -8.28 31.27
N SER A 167 45.62 -7.06 30.76
CA SER A 167 45.50 -5.85 31.60
C SER A 167 45.02 -4.62 30.81
N SER A 168 43.77 -4.24 31.06
CA SER A 168 43.22 -2.87 31.16
C SER A 168 43.90 -1.71 30.40
N ALA A 169 43.19 -1.13 29.41
CA ALA A 169 43.45 0.23 28.94
C ALA A 169 42.13 1.02 28.73
N PRO A 170 42.09 2.32 29.04
CA PRO A 170 40.90 2.99 29.57
C PRO A 170 39.97 3.57 28.49
N LEU A 171 38.67 3.35 28.67
CA LEU A 171 37.57 3.97 27.94
C LEU A 171 37.47 5.47 28.29
N LYS A 172 38.25 6.33 27.64
CA LYS A 172 38.06 7.80 27.72
C LYS A 172 37.85 8.39 26.33
N LYS A 173 36.58 8.54 25.97
CA LYS A 173 36.01 9.57 25.07
C LYS A 173 34.47 9.46 25.05
N ARG A 174 33.84 9.79 26.19
CA ARG A 174 32.40 10.13 26.24
C ARG A 174 32.22 11.46 25.50
N ARG A 175 31.33 11.50 24.51
CA ARG A 175 31.06 12.72 23.72
C ARG A 175 30.08 13.58 24.51
N LEU A 176 30.59 14.67 25.08
CA LEU A 176 29.77 15.72 25.69
C LEU A 176 29.11 16.52 24.57
N VAL A 177 27.79 16.48 24.48
CA VAL A 177 27.01 17.46 23.70
C VAL A 177 26.18 18.22 24.72
N ASN A 178 26.46 19.53 24.83
CA ASN A 178 25.72 20.51 25.63
C ASN A 178 25.80 20.40 27.16
N GLY A 179 26.90 19.87 27.71
CA GLY A 179 27.21 20.06 29.14
C GLY A 179 26.39 19.23 30.14
N GLN A 180 25.42 18.42 29.70
CA GLN A 180 24.76 17.44 30.55
C GLN A 180 25.23 16.02 30.22
N GLU A 181 25.61 15.27 31.26
CA GLU A 181 25.98 13.87 31.15
C GLU A 181 24.75 13.01 30.84
N LEU A 182 24.61 12.57 29.58
CA LEU A 182 23.71 11.47 29.26
C LEU A 182 24.35 10.15 29.72
N LEU A 183 24.06 9.79 30.97
CA LEU A 183 24.29 8.45 31.51
C LEU A 183 23.18 7.53 30.97
N PHE A 184 23.50 6.75 29.94
CA PHE A 184 22.62 5.68 29.49
C PHE A 184 22.51 4.61 30.59
N LYS A 185 21.39 4.58 31.30
CA LYS A 185 21.04 3.50 32.23
C LYS A 185 20.84 2.19 31.45
N ARG A 186 21.41 1.11 31.97
CA ARG A 186 21.16 -0.24 31.45
C ARG A 186 19.74 -0.66 31.84
N PRO A 187 19.02 -1.42 31.01
CA PRO A 187 17.68 -1.89 31.37
C PRO A 187 17.75 -2.73 32.66
N GLY A 188 17.13 -2.26 33.75
CA GLY A 188 16.96 -3.01 35.01
C GLY A 188 17.36 -2.33 36.33
N GLU A 189 17.67 -1.03 36.38
CA GLU A 189 17.98 -0.32 37.63
C GLU A 189 16.85 0.68 37.97
N GLU A 190 15.95 0.29 38.87
CA GLU A 190 14.93 1.16 39.50
C GLU A 190 15.60 2.05 40.55
N SER A 191 15.39 3.36 40.44
CA SER A 191 15.68 4.33 41.51
C SER A 191 14.53 5.30 41.53
N ASP A 192 13.81 5.30 42.66
CA ASP A 192 12.92 6.35 43.11
C ASP A 192 13.64 7.70 43.04
N ASP A 193 13.09 8.64 42.30
CA ASP A 193 13.13 10.06 42.61
C ASP A 193 11.90 10.70 41.97
N GLU A 194 10.99 11.13 42.84
CA GLU A 194 9.83 11.94 42.49
C GLU A 194 10.24 13.34 42.04
N GLU A 195 9.33 13.96 41.29
CA GLU A 195 9.29 15.34 40.81
C GLU A 195 9.86 15.62 39.41
N ASP A 196 8.95 16.12 38.56
CA ASP A 196 9.10 17.30 37.69
C ASP A 196 8.56 17.10 36.25
N VAL A 197 7.31 17.58 36.10
CA VAL A 197 6.61 18.13 34.92
C VAL A 197 7.10 17.76 33.52
N GLY A 198 6.31 16.90 32.87
CA GLY A 198 6.30 16.78 31.42
C GLY A 198 5.76 18.05 30.73
N PRO A 199 6.28 18.42 29.55
CA PRO A 199 5.89 19.65 28.86
C PRO A 199 4.43 19.56 28.37
N GLN A 200 3.59 20.45 28.88
CA GLN A 200 2.23 20.68 28.40
C GLN A 200 2.27 21.23 26.96
N MET A 201 1.43 20.68 26.09
CA MET A 201 1.17 21.24 24.76
C MET A 201 0.43 22.58 24.90
N PRO A 202 0.77 23.62 24.11
CA PRO A 202 0.01 24.87 24.15
C PRO A 202 -1.39 24.66 23.57
N THR A 203 -2.39 24.82 24.44
CA THR A 203 -3.80 25.03 24.08
C THR A 203 -3.95 26.42 23.47
N SER A 204 -4.20 26.51 22.17
CA SER A 204 -4.66 27.76 21.54
C SER A 204 -6.17 27.91 21.76
N GLU A 205 -6.54 28.87 22.60
CA GLU A 205 -7.90 29.27 22.92
C GLU A 205 -8.67 29.74 21.67
N GLN A 206 -9.94 29.33 21.60
CA GLN A 206 -10.94 29.83 20.67
C GLN A 206 -11.61 31.10 21.23
N LYS A 207 -11.57 32.18 20.43
CA LYS A 207 -12.46 33.35 20.39
C LYS A 207 -12.17 34.03 19.05
N GLY A 208 -13.08 34.42 18.18
CA GLY A 208 -14.54 34.44 18.14
C GLY A 208 -14.94 34.78 16.69
N ASP A 209 -16.24 34.93 16.49
CA ASP A 209 -16.99 34.96 15.23
C ASP A 209 -16.55 36.01 14.19
N GLU A 210 -16.48 35.61 12.91
CA GLU A 210 -16.83 36.45 11.75
C GLU A 210 -17.45 35.59 10.62
N GLU A 211 -18.57 36.07 10.08
CA GLU A 211 -19.34 35.49 8.97
C GLU A 211 -18.50 35.26 7.70
N PRO A 212 -18.79 34.22 6.89
CA PRO A 212 -18.22 34.14 5.55
C PRO A 212 -18.96 35.09 4.59
N GLN A 213 -18.33 36.22 4.28
CA GLN A 213 -18.69 37.02 3.10
C GLN A 213 -18.53 36.18 1.84
N ALA A 214 -19.56 36.22 1.00
CA ALA A 214 -19.62 35.56 -0.31
C ALA A 214 -18.49 36.06 -1.23
N ILE A 215 -17.74 35.13 -1.81
CA ILE A 215 -16.76 35.38 -2.86
C ILE A 215 -17.54 35.87 -4.10
N PRO A 216 -17.21 37.02 -4.72
CA PRO A 216 -17.87 37.45 -5.94
C PRO A 216 -17.51 36.49 -7.08
N ALA A 217 -18.54 35.96 -7.75
CA ALA A 217 -18.42 35.14 -8.93
C ALA A 217 -17.60 35.87 -10.01
N ALA A 218 -16.58 35.19 -10.54
CA ALA A 218 -15.85 35.65 -11.71
C ALA A 218 -16.82 35.82 -12.90
N PRO A 219 -16.70 36.89 -13.71
CA PRO A 219 -17.60 37.12 -14.83
C PRO A 219 -17.42 36.01 -15.88
N ALA A 220 -18.52 35.36 -16.24
CA ALA A 220 -18.59 34.43 -17.36
C ALA A 220 -18.18 35.16 -18.65
N VAL A 221 -17.17 34.64 -19.34
CA VAL A 221 -16.81 35.10 -20.68
C VAL A 221 -17.86 34.55 -21.64
N GLU A 222 -18.86 35.36 -21.96
CA GLU A 222 -19.82 35.08 -23.02
C GLU A 222 -19.11 35.21 -24.38
N ASN A 223 -18.82 34.08 -25.01
CA ASN A 223 -18.35 34.05 -26.38
C ASN A 223 -19.51 34.44 -27.33
N LYS A 224 -19.62 35.73 -27.66
CA LYS A 224 -20.51 36.23 -28.72
C LYS A 224 -20.04 35.67 -30.07
N ILE A 225 -20.88 34.83 -30.66
CA ILE A 225 -20.72 34.38 -32.06
C ILE A 225 -21.25 35.52 -32.94
N THR A 226 -20.36 36.22 -33.64
CA THR A 226 -20.75 37.17 -34.69
C THR A 226 -21.11 36.38 -35.93
N ILE A 227 -22.38 36.38 -36.31
CA ILE A 227 -22.84 35.90 -37.61
C ILE A 227 -22.65 37.06 -38.59
N ILE A 228 -21.80 36.86 -39.59
CA ILE A 228 -21.66 37.77 -40.73
C ILE A 228 -22.65 37.25 -41.78
N GLU A 229 -23.73 38.00 -42.03
CA GLU A 229 -24.60 37.80 -43.18
C GLU A 229 -23.94 38.55 -44.36
N ASP A 230 -23.37 37.80 -45.30
CA ASP A 230 -22.95 38.33 -46.60
C ASP A 230 -24.18 38.35 -47.53
N ASP A 231 -24.53 39.54 -48.01
CA ASP A 231 -25.47 39.83 -49.11
C ASP A 231 -24.87 39.46 -50.48
#